data_AF-A0A7S1RWC3-F1
#
_entry.id   AF-A0A7S1RWC3-F1
#
_cell.length_a   1.000
_cell.length_b   1.000
_cell.length_c   1.000
_cell.angle_alpha   90.00
_cell.angle_beta   90.00
_cell.angle_gamma   90.00
#
_symmetry.space_group_name_H-M   'P 1'
#
loop_
_entity.id
_entity.type
_entity.pdbx_description
1 polymer ?
#
loop_
_entity_poly.entity_id
_entity_poly.type
_entity_poly.pdbx_seq_one_letter_code
_entity_poly.pdbx_strand_id
1 'polypeptide(L)'
;GFTFHKYLGAEDLAKKESAWLEFKKFKGRDDPCECNQLVIKDGELPGDVEAAKKKLCNLLETEKDRSASFASRNTAKAIKGNEQLWMSVYELMRSDHVHVGNLHKISDIRNKLFKEHAQIDRLPQKNTQESLILLRQAWVLVDLYNDNAWTYKYISKFSYFFTLFLGVAIVVVSVLQPFYPEVLTDSNAQFVLLGLALGLSGIAGATTMVDPSTKWLVLRGTALAMESEIWKFRTRVGEYHGRSRSGLNIGQTEAERVAEQEFHERINALQDKVHQSSGLKDTSFYSNSTATDDSEEDHLPPVPPSLCRKLCERLGLASPEQEPGRPGEGGGGCCCCSRRNNKVQPVAQTKLEGQRKDAAQEPITPITPDDGTSPGCCSALSCCRSSSGKRMDDDPGRRRCGWLFCCFRCCRSTEEKRASLYRHGQYRSVRHMRPKPSEVDNFHSPADTSHYIRHRLVPQLQFYQRRIPAYSIWR
;
A
#
# COMPACT_ATOMS: atom_id res chain seq x y z
N GLY A 1 1.29 26.80 33.78
CA GLY A 1 2.04 28.06 33.91
C GLY A 1 2.98 28.21 32.73
N PHE A 2 3.09 29.39 32.15
CA PHE A 2 4.04 29.68 31.08
C PHE A 2 5.31 30.28 31.71
N THR A 3 6.47 29.68 31.45
CA THR A 3 7.78 30.21 31.89
C THR A 3 8.34 31.12 30.81
N PHE A 4 8.26 32.44 31.03
CA PHE A 4 8.91 33.42 30.16
C PHE A 4 10.30 33.73 30.72
N HIS A 5 11.34 33.08 30.18
CA HIS A 5 12.70 33.42 30.55
C HIS A 5 13.02 34.86 30.11
N LYS A 6 13.26 35.75 31.08
CA LYS A 6 13.76 37.15 30.91
C LYS A 6 12.80 38.14 30.22
N TYR A 7 11.53 38.18 30.60
CA TYR A 7 10.67 39.28 30.20
C TYR A 7 10.86 40.49 31.12
N LEU A 8 11.52 41.55 30.62
CA LEU A 8 11.82 42.77 31.38
C LEU A 8 10.57 43.55 31.84
N GLY A 9 9.41 43.30 31.23
CA GLY A 9 8.12 43.92 31.59
C GLY A 9 7.12 42.99 32.29
N ALA A 10 7.52 41.77 32.69
CA ALA A 10 6.56 40.80 33.24
C ALA A 10 5.97 41.24 34.59
N GLU A 11 6.73 41.99 35.39
CA GLU A 11 6.25 42.51 36.67
C GLU A 11 5.16 43.58 36.47
N ASP A 12 5.37 44.49 35.52
CA ASP A 12 4.39 45.54 35.21
C ASP A 12 3.12 44.97 34.57
N LEU A 13 3.27 43.94 33.74
CA LEU A 13 2.13 43.23 33.15
C LEU A 13 1.30 42.50 34.22
N ALA A 14 1.95 41.82 35.17
CA ALA A 14 1.27 41.19 36.29
C ALA A 14 0.58 42.21 37.19
N LYS A 15 1.16 43.40 37.40
CA LYS A 15 0.50 44.49 38.13
C LYS A 15 -0.74 44.99 37.39
N LYS A 16 -0.66 45.17 36.07
CA LYS A 16 -1.77 45.63 35.24
C LYS A 16 -2.92 44.62 35.18
N GLU A 17 -2.61 43.33 35.14
CA GLU A 17 -3.56 42.23 34.98
C GLU A 17 -3.63 41.34 36.24
N SER A 18 -3.53 41.98 37.42
CA SER A 18 -3.41 41.30 38.72
C SER A 18 -4.62 40.45 39.12
N ALA A 19 -5.75 40.60 38.43
CA ALA A 19 -6.95 39.80 38.64
C ALA A 19 -6.69 38.30 38.38
N TRP A 20 -5.88 37.96 37.37
CA TRP A 20 -5.67 36.56 36.95
C TRP A 20 -4.20 36.19 36.72
N LEU A 21 -3.29 37.17 36.72
CA LEU A 21 -1.84 36.93 36.63
C LEU A 21 -1.14 37.25 37.97
N GLU A 22 -0.23 36.37 38.36
CA GLU A 22 0.68 36.52 39.49
C GLU A 22 2.12 36.42 39.00
N PHE A 23 2.95 37.35 39.42
CA PHE A 23 4.38 37.29 39.15
C PHE A 23 5.10 36.57 40.29
N LYS A 24 5.80 35.47 39.97
CA LYS A 24 6.64 34.74 40.92
C LYS A 24 8.09 34.76 40.45
N LYS A 25 8.99 35.19 41.32
CA LYS A 25 10.43 34.99 41.11
C LYS A 25 10.76 33.58 41.55
N PHE A 26 11.24 32.76 40.62
CA PHE A 26 11.68 31.42 40.93
C PHE A 26 13.21 31.40 40.95
N LYS A 27 13.77 30.94 42.07
CA LYS A 27 15.19 30.64 42.19
C LYS A 27 15.34 29.13 42.07
N GLY A 28 15.82 28.68 40.91
CA GLY A 28 16.07 27.25 40.69
C GLY A 28 17.05 26.73 41.74
N ARG A 29 16.85 25.48 42.19
CA ARG A 29 17.72 24.85 43.19
C ARG A 29 19.16 24.69 42.67
N ASP A 30 19.31 24.49 41.35
CA ASP A 30 20.60 24.17 40.70
C ASP A 30 21.05 25.22 39.67
N ASP A 31 20.25 26.27 39.43
CA ASP A 31 20.58 27.37 38.50
C ASP A 31 20.76 28.69 39.27
N PRO A 32 21.93 29.34 39.19
CA PRO A 32 22.15 30.63 39.86
C PRO A 32 21.35 31.79 39.24
N CYS A 33 20.66 31.54 38.12
CA CYS A 33 19.87 32.55 37.42
C CYS A 33 18.46 32.65 38.03
N GLU A 34 18.11 33.82 38.56
CA GLU A 34 16.72 34.13 38.90
C GLU A 34 15.87 34.15 37.62
N CYS A 35 14.85 33.30 37.55
CA CYS A 35 13.89 33.31 36.47
C CYS A 35 12.58 33.94 36.93
N ASN A 36 12.14 34.94 36.19
CA ASN A 36 10.86 35.60 36.38
C ASN A 36 9.77 34.75 35.72
N GLN A 37 8.77 34.31 36.48
CA GLN A 37 7.67 33.50 35.98
C GLN A 37 6.34 34.22 36.14
N LEU A 38 5.53 34.22 35.08
CA LEU A 38 4.13 34.63 35.12
C LEU A 38 3.28 33.37 35.36
N VAL A 39 2.64 33.32 36.52
CA VAL A 39 1.76 32.23 36.93
C VAL A 39 0.33 32.75 36.85
N ILE A 40 -0.55 31.99 36.22
CA ILE A 40 -1.99 32.30 36.24
C ILE A 40 -2.50 31.90 37.62
N LYS A 41 -3.22 32.79 38.32
CA LYS A 41 -3.74 32.51 39.66
C LYS A 41 -4.73 31.35 39.59
N ASP A 42 -4.52 30.34 40.43
CA ASP A 42 -5.45 29.22 40.58
C ASP A 42 -6.69 29.72 41.33
N GLY A 43 -7.78 30.01 40.62
CA GLY A 43 -9.05 30.39 41.25
C GLY A 43 -10.13 30.92 40.32
N GLU A 44 -9.77 31.69 39.30
CA GLU A 44 -10.74 32.31 38.38
C GLU A 44 -10.12 32.42 36.99
N LEU A 45 -9.98 31.29 36.29
CA LEU A 45 -9.91 31.40 34.83
C LEU A 45 -11.31 31.84 34.37
N PRO A 46 -11.48 32.96 33.64
CA PRO A 46 -12.70 33.16 32.88
C PRO A 46 -12.90 31.91 32.05
N GLY A 47 -14.12 31.37 32.02
CA GLY A 47 -14.44 30.00 31.57
C GLY A 47 -14.06 29.62 30.14
N ASP A 48 -13.27 30.45 29.46
CA ASP A 48 -12.85 30.33 28.10
C ASP A 48 -11.32 30.47 27.98
N VAL A 49 -10.63 29.33 28.00
CA VAL A 49 -9.17 29.24 27.80
C VAL A 49 -8.76 29.86 26.46
N GLU A 50 -9.66 29.86 25.47
CA GLU A 50 -9.46 30.53 24.18
C GLU A 50 -9.47 32.05 24.31
N ALA A 51 -10.29 32.63 25.18
CA ALA A 51 -10.27 34.07 25.45
C ALA A 51 -8.95 34.49 26.11
N ALA A 52 -8.41 33.68 27.03
CA ALA A 52 -7.10 33.91 27.62
C ALA A 52 -5.97 33.78 26.57
N LYS A 53 -6.03 32.79 25.68
CA LYS A 53 -5.09 32.65 24.55
C LYS A 53 -5.15 33.88 23.63
N LYS A 54 -6.34 34.31 23.23
CA LYS A 54 -6.55 35.50 22.39
C LYS A 54 -6.02 36.77 23.06
N LYS A 55 -6.29 36.95 24.35
CA LYS A 55 -5.79 38.11 25.11
C LYS A 55 -4.26 38.09 25.23
N LEU A 56 -3.65 36.92 25.44
CA LEU A 56 -2.19 36.76 25.46
C LEU A 56 -1.57 37.04 24.08
N CYS A 57 -2.18 36.55 22.99
CA CYS A 57 -1.74 36.84 21.62
C CYS A 57 -1.79 38.34 21.32
N ASN A 58 -2.89 39.02 21.68
CA ASN A 58 -3.01 40.46 21.49
C ASN A 58 -1.97 41.24 22.31
N LEU A 59 -1.67 40.79 23.54
CA LEU A 59 -0.62 41.39 24.37
C LEU A 59 0.78 41.23 23.73
N LEU A 60 1.07 40.03 23.20
CA LEU A 60 2.32 39.76 22.49
C LEU A 60 2.45 40.59 21.21
N GLU A 61 1.36 40.82 20.47
CA GLU A 61 1.33 41.72 19.30
C GLU A 61 1.61 43.17 19.71
N THR A 62 0.96 43.69 20.76
CA THR A 62 1.22 45.06 21.25
C THR A 62 2.65 45.25 21.78
N GLU A 63 3.25 44.20 22.36
CA GLU A 63 4.63 44.22 22.81
C GLU A 63 5.62 44.09 21.65
N LYS A 64 5.29 43.37 20.57
CA LYS A 64 6.06 43.37 19.32
C LYS A 64 6.15 44.79 18.76
N ASP A 65 5.05 45.52 18.75
CA ASP A 65 5.00 46.92 18.28
C ASP A 65 5.79 47.87 19.20
N ARG A 66 5.73 47.66 20.53
CA ARG A 66 6.57 48.40 21.50
C ARG A 66 8.05 48.06 21.36
N SER A 67 8.39 46.80 21.12
CA SER A 67 9.76 46.34 20.87
C SER A 67 10.33 46.99 19.60
N ALA A 68 9.50 47.16 18.56
CA ALA A 68 9.85 47.90 17.36
C ALA A 68 10.14 49.37 17.65
N SER A 69 9.45 50.00 18.62
CA SER A 69 9.76 51.37 19.07
C SER A 69 11.03 51.48 19.94
N PHE A 70 11.37 50.42 20.70
CA PHE A 70 12.62 50.31 21.47
C PHE A 70 13.85 49.99 20.61
N ALA A 71 13.66 49.70 19.31
CA ALA A 71 14.71 49.37 18.35
C ALA A 71 15.74 50.49 18.09
N SER A 72 15.51 51.70 18.61
CA SER A 72 16.46 52.81 18.49
C SER A 72 17.72 52.67 19.36
N ARG A 73 17.77 51.74 20.34
CA ARG A 73 18.92 51.61 21.27
C ARG A 73 19.64 50.27 21.29
N ASN A 74 19.08 49.21 20.72
CA ASN A 74 19.73 47.90 20.68
C ASN A 74 20.17 47.56 19.24
N THR A 75 21.41 47.08 19.10
CA THR A 75 22.03 46.77 17.81
C THR A 75 21.14 45.83 16.98
N ALA A 76 20.80 46.25 15.75
CA ALA A 76 19.88 45.56 14.84
C ALA A 76 20.17 44.06 14.63
N LYS A 77 21.41 43.63 14.88
CA LYS A 77 21.86 42.23 14.82
C LYS A 77 21.27 41.35 15.93
N ALA A 78 21.12 41.86 17.15
CA ALA A 78 20.52 41.11 18.27
C ALA A 78 18.99 40.98 18.11
N ILE A 79 18.36 41.99 17.52
CA ILE A 79 16.91 42.01 17.25
C ILE A 79 16.56 41.02 16.14
N LYS A 80 17.30 41.00 15.02
CA LYS A 80 17.09 40.02 13.92
C LYS A 80 17.25 38.57 14.36
N GLY A 81 18.17 38.30 15.30
CA GLY A 81 18.36 36.96 15.87
C GLY A 81 17.15 36.48 16.69
N ASN A 82 16.50 37.40 17.41
CA ASN A 82 15.32 37.09 18.20
C ASN A 82 14.03 37.08 17.37
N GLU A 83 13.93 37.89 16.33
CA GLU A 83 12.75 37.95 15.46
C GLU A 83 12.45 36.60 14.80
N GLN A 84 13.47 35.90 14.30
CA GLN A 84 13.29 34.55 13.75
C GLN A 84 12.79 33.56 14.81
N LEU A 85 13.30 33.66 16.04
CA LEU A 85 12.88 32.80 17.14
C LEU A 85 11.41 33.08 17.54
N TRP A 86 11.02 34.36 17.59
CA TRP A 86 9.64 34.77 17.84
C TRP A 86 8.69 34.32 16.73
N MET A 87 9.09 34.43 15.47
CA MET A 87 8.29 33.93 14.34
C MET A 87 8.16 32.40 14.38
N SER A 88 9.23 31.69 14.75
CA SER A 88 9.21 30.22 14.89
C SER A 88 8.28 29.77 16.02
N VAL A 89 8.31 30.48 17.16
CA VAL A 89 7.43 30.19 18.31
C VAL A 89 5.98 30.58 18.00
N TYR A 90 5.76 31.69 17.29
CA TYR A 90 4.43 32.09 16.85
C TYR A 90 3.85 31.08 15.85
N GLU A 91 4.64 30.64 14.85
CA GLU A 91 4.24 29.59 13.90
C GLU A 91 3.96 28.27 14.62
N LEU A 92 4.78 27.89 15.60
CA LEU A 92 4.54 26.71 16.43
C LEU A 92 3.20 26.83 17.17
N MET A 93 2.98 27.92 17.92
CA MET A 93 1.74 28.13 18.69
C MET A 93 0.49 28.32 17.83
N ARG A 94 0.66 28.72 16.56
CA ARG A 94 -0.41 28.87 15.58
C ARG A 94 -0.69 27.58 14.81
N SER A 95 0.20 26.59 14.86
CA SER A 95 -0.05 25.31 14.20
C SER A 95 -1.29 24.61 14.79
N ASP A 96 -2.11 24.02 13.94
CA ASP A 96 -3.32 23.29 14.33
C ASP A 96 -3.02 22.08 15.23
N HIS A 97 -1.75 21.67 15.31
CA HIS A 97 -1.24 20.53 16.08
C HIS A 97 -0.76 20.93 17.48
N VAL A 98 -0.73 22.22 17.83
CA VAL A 98 -0.43 22.66 19.20
C VAL A 98 -1.71 22.67 20.02
N HIS A 99 -1.88 21.59 20.79
CA HIS A 99 -2.98 21.45 21.73
C HIS A 99 -2.62 22.12 23.06
N VAL A 100 -3.48 23.04 23.50
CA VAL A 100 -3.37 23.66 24.83
C VAL A 100 -4.26 22.88 25.79
N GLY A 101 -3.73 22.48 26.93
CA GLY A 101 -4.46 21.73 27.94
C GLY A 101 -4.10 22.16 29.36
N ASN A 102 -5.04 21.98 30.28
CA ASN A 102 -4.80 22.27 31.70
C ASN A 102 -3.90 21.19 32.32
N LEU A 103 -2.80 21.62 32.95
CA LEU A 103 -1.82 20.73 33.59
C LEU A 103 -2.42 19.88 34.73
N HIS A 104 -3.53 20.32 35.34
CA HIS A 104 -4.22 19.55 36.38
C HIS A 104 -5.16 18.47 35.82
N LYS A 105 -5.42 18.49 34.50
CA LYS A 105 -6.26 17.51 33.80
C LYS A 105 -5.42 16.71 32.78
N ILE A 106 -4.33 16.12 33.25
CA ILE A 106 -3.43 15.29 32.42
C ILE A 106 -4.18 14.16 31.72
N SER A 107 -5.23 13.59 32.34
CA SER A 107 -6.08 12.56 31.73
C SER A 107 -6.78 13.05 30.46
N ASP A 108 -7.23 14.30 30.43
CA ASP A 108 -7.97 14.86 29.30
C ASP A 108 -7.03 15.19 28.14
N ILE A 109 -5.84 15.72 28.46
CA ILE A 109 -4.75 15.92 27.49
C ILE A 109 -4.33 14.57 26.93
N ARG A 110 -4.11 13.58 27.79
CA ARG A 110 -3.79 12.22 27.37
C ARG A 110 -4.89 11.68 26.47
N ASN A 111 -6.17 11.79 26.82
CA ASN A 111 -7.25 11.27 25.99
C ASN A 111 -7.39 12.01 24.65
N LYS A 112 -7.25 13.35 24.62
CA LYS A 112 -7.26 14.12 23.36
C LYS A 112 -6.05 13.77 22.50
N LEU A 113 -4.86 13.79 23.08
CA LEU A 113 -3.61 13.52 22.37
C LEU A 113 -3.53 12.05 21.94
N PHE A 114 -4.03 11.10 22.73
CA PHE A 114 -4.18 9.72 22.28
C PHE A 114 -5.28 9.58 21.21
N LYS A 115 -6.37 10.33 21.27
CA LYS A 115 -7.43 10.23 20.26
C LYS A 115 -7.03 10.89 18.93
N GLU A 116 -6.25 11.96 18.97
CA GLU A 116 -5.79 12.72 17.80
C GLU A 116 -4.43 12.24 17.28
N HIS A 117 -3.42 12.04 18.16
CA HIS A 117 -2.09 11.57 17.76
C HIS A 117 -1.95 10.04 17.79
N ALA A 118 -2.67 9.36 18.67
CA ALA A 118 -2.86 7.91 18.54
C ALA A 118 -4.04 7.66 17.58
N GLN A 119 -3.94 8.20 16.37
CA GLN A 119 -4.39 7.52 15.15
C GLN A 119 -3.59 6.21 15.02
N ILE A 120 -3.80 5.29 15.97
CA ILE A 120 -3.30 3.92 15.92
C ILE A 120 -4.00 3.21 14.75
N ASP A 121 -5.22 3.63 14.41
CA ASP A 121 -5.81 3.41 13.11
C ASP A 121 -5.41 4.54 12.16
N ARG A 122 -4.24 4.41 11.51
CA ARG A 122 -3.89 5.19 10.30
C ARG A 122 -4.66 4.72 9.07
N LEU A 123 -5.80 4.11 9.29
CA LEU A 123 -6.70 3.70 8.25
C LEU A 123 -7.32 4.97 7.66
N PRO A 124 -7.31 5.13 6.33
CA PRO A 124 -8.01 6.24 5.71
C PRO A 124 -9.48 6.18 6.13
N GLN A 125 -10.08 7.32 6.47
CA GLN A 125 -11.49 7.37 6.90
C GLN A 125 -12.44 6.84 5.82
N LYS A 126 -12.04 7.00 4.55
CA LYS A 126 -12.75 6.48 3.38
C LYS A 126 -11.72 5.94 2.40
N ASN A 127 -11.98 4.77 1.84
CA ASN A 127 -11.20 4.28 0.71
C ASN A 127 -11.61 5.05 -0.55
N THR A 128 -10.63 5.50 -1.33
CA THR A 128 -10.85 6.00 -2.69
C THR A 128 -11.52 4.93 -3.55
N GLN A 129 -12.21 5.33 -4.62
CA GLN A 129 -12.80 4.37 -5.55
C GLN A 129 -11.72 3.52 -6.26
N GLU A 130 -10.59 4.13 -6.58
CA GLU A 130 -9.43 3.49 -7.22
C GLU A 130 -8.85 2.38 -6.34
N SER A 131 -8.61 2.66 -5.05
CA SER A 131 -8.13 1.63 -4.11
C SER A 131 -9.08 0.44 -3.98
N LEU A 132 -10.40 0.65 -4.04
CA LEU A 132 -11.39 -0.44 -4.01
C LEU A 132 -11.34 -1.30 -5.29
N ILE A 133 -11.12 -0.69 -6.45
CA ILE A 133 -10.96 -1.40 -7.72
C ILE A 133 -9.67 -2.22 -7.71
N LEU A 134 -8.56 -1.63 -7.27
CA LEU A 134 -7.27 -2.33 -7.14
C LEU A 134 -7.36 -3.52 -6.18
N LEU A 135 -8.00 -3.34 -5.02
CA LEU A 135 -8.24 -4.43 -4.07
C LEU A 135 -9.06 -5.56 -4.68
N ARG A 136 -10.11 -5.24 -5.45
CA ARG A 136 -10.92 -6.25 -6.14
C ARG A 136 -10.08 -7.00 -7.17
N GLN A 137 -9.29 -6.29 -7.98
CA GLN A 137 -8.40 -6.90 -8.97
C GLN A 137 -7.39 -7.85 -8.31
N ALA A 138 -6.76 -7.41 -7.21
CA ALA A 138 -5.79 -8.23 -6.48
C ALA A 138 -6.42 -9.51 -5.93
N TRP A 139 -7.63 -9.45 -5.34
CA TRP A 139 -8.33 -10.65 -4.87
C TRP A 139 -8.73 -11.60 -6.00
N VAL A 140 -9.18 -11.07 -7.15
CA VAL A 140 -9.47 -11.88 -8.34
C VAL A 140 -8.21 -12.63 -8.82
N LEU A 141 -7.04 -11.99 -8.78
CA LEU A 141 -5.77 -12.64 -9.12
C LEU A 141 -5.39 -13.72 -8.11
N VAL A 142 -5.58 -13.49 -6.82
CA VAL A 142 -5.37 -14.51 -5.77
C VAL A 142 -6.24 -15.73 -6.02
N ASP A 143 -7.53 -15.54 -6.29
CA ASP A 143 -8.46 -16.64 -6.57
C ASP A 143 -8.06 -17.39 -7.84
N LEU A 144 -7.71 -16.67 -8.90
CA LEU A 144 -7.25 -17.24 -10.17
C LEU A 144 -5.97 -18.07 -9.99
N TYR A 145 -4.98 -17.56 -9.25
CA TYR A 145 -3.74 -18.29 -8.98
C TYR A 145 -3.97 -19.50 -8.11
N ASN A 146 -4.85 -19.43 -7.12
CA ASN A 146 -5.21 -20.58 -6.28
C ASN A 146 -5.91 -21.67 -7.08
N ASP A 147 -6.87 -21.32 -7.94
CA ASP A 147 -7.60 -22.30 -8.77
C ASP A 147 -6.68 -22.98 -9.79
N ASN A 148 -5.83 -22.19 -10.46
CA ASN A 148 -4.81 -22.73 -11.37
C ASN A 148 -3.79 -23.61 -10.63
N ALA A 149 -3.35 -23.21 -9.43
CA ALA A 149 -2.44 -24.00 -8.61
C ALA A 149 -3.05 -25.37 -8.25
N TRP A 150 -4.34 -25.42 -7.94
CA TRP A 150 -5.02 -26.71 -7.72
C TRP A 150 -5.01 -27.58 -8.97
N THR A 151 -5.28 -27.02 -10.14
CA THR A 151 -5.23 -27.74 -11.41
C THR A 151 -3.85 -28.34 -11.67
N TYR A 152 -2.77 -27.58 -11.51
CA TYR A 152 -1.40 -28.08 -11.68
C TYR A 152 -1.02 -29.15 -10.64
N LYS A 153 -1.50 -29.03 -9.40
CA LYS A 153 -1.32 -30.06 -8.37
C LYS A 153 -1.97 -31.38 -8.77
N TYR A 154 -3.16 -31.35 -9.38
CA TYR A 154 -3.82 -32.55 -9.87
C TYR A 154 -3.08 -33.15 -11.07
N ILE A 155 -2.66 -32.33 -12.03
CA ILE A 155 -1.88 -32.77 -13.19
C ILE A 155 -0.59 -33.45 -12.75
N SER A 156 0.15 -32.85 -11.81
CA SER A 156 1.40 -33.41 -11.27
C SER A 156 1.17 -34.77 -10.59
N LYS A 157 0.15 -34.88 -9.73
CA LYS A 157 -0.18 -36.17 -9.09
C LYS A 157 -0.56 -37.24 -10.10
N PHE A 158 -1.34 -36.86 -11.11
CA PHE A 158 -1.76 -37.77 -12.17
C PHE A 158 -0.55 -38.23 -13.00
N SER A 159 0.32 -37.31 -13.42
CA SER A 159 1.50 -37.70 -14.20
C SER A 159 2.42 -38.64 -13.43
N TYR A 160 2.66 -38.39 -12.14
CA TYR A 160 3.44 -39.31 -11.30
C TYR A 160 2.78 -40.69 -11.18
N PHE A 161 1.45 -40.73 -11.01
CA PHE A 161 0.70 -41.98 -10.96
C PHE A 161 0.87 -42.78 -12.27
N PHE A 162 0.78 -42.14 -13.44
CA PHE A 162 0.97 -42.82 -14.72
C PHE A 162 2.39 -43.30 -14.94
N THR A 163 3.39 -42.50 -14.59
CA THR A 163 4.80 -42.91 -14.67
C THR A 163 5.05 -44.16 -13.81
N LEU A 164 4.54 -44.18 -12.57
CA LEU A 164 4.65 -45.34 -11.69
C LEU A 164 3.90 -46.55 -12.25
N PHE A 165 2.67 -46.35 -12.71
CA PHE A 165 1.85 -47.41 -13.29
C PHE A 165 2.51 -48.06 -14.50
N LEU A 166 3.04 -47.27 -15.44
CA LEU A 166 3.77 -47.78 -16.60
C LEU A 166 5.07 -48.48 -16.20
N GLY A 167 5.80 -47.94 -15.22
CA GLY A 167 7.00 -48.59 -14.68
C GLY A 167 6.70 -49.97 -14.10
N VAL A 168 5.64 -50.10 -13.30
CA VAL A 168 5.20 -51.40 -12.76
C VAL A 168 4.74 -52.34 -13.87
N ALA A 169 3.99 -51.85 -14.86
CA ALA A 169 3.56 -52.66 -16.00
C ALA A 169 4.75 -53.24 -16.79
N ILE A 170 5.80 -52.45 -17.01
CA ILE A 170 7.04 -52.91 -17.68
C ILE A 170 7.67 -54.06 -16.88
N VAL A 171 7.79 -53.92 -15.56
CA VAL A 171 8.37 -54.97 -14.68
C VAL A 171 7.50 -56.23 -14.65
N VAL A 172 6.17 -56.08 -14.61
CA VAL A 172 5.25 -57.23 -14.62
C VAL A 172 5.37 -58.00 -15.95
N VAL A 173 5.38 -57.30 -17.09
CA VAL A 173 5.54 -57.93 -18.41
C VAL A 173 6.89 -58.62 -18.52
N SER A 174 7.98 -57.99 -18.05
CA SER A 174 9.32 -58.59 -18.12
C SER A 174 9.47 -59.82 -17.23
N VAL A 175 8.84 -59.83 -16.05
CA VAL A 175 8.85 -61.00 -15.15
C VAL A 175 7.94 -62.11 -15.66
N LEU A 176 6.78 -61.81 -16.26
CA LEU A 176 5.83 -62.82 -16.76
C LEU A 176 6.29 -63.51 -18.05
N GLN A 177 7.10 -62.85 -18.87
CA GLN A 177 7.61 -63.38 -20.14
C GLN A 177 8.17 -64.83 -20.03
N PRO A 178 9.07 -65.17 -19.09
CA PRO A 178 9.59 -66.53 -18.96
C PRO A 178 8.58 -67.56 -18.42
N PHE A 179 7.54 -67.15 -17.69
CA PHE A 179 6.59 -68.09 -17.09
C PHE A 179 5.48 -68.53 -18.03
N TYR A 180 5.17 -67.73 -19.06
CA TYR A 180 4.04 -67.97 -19.97
C TYR A 180 4.45 -67.85 -21.44
N PRO A 181 5.38 -68.68 -21.94
CA PRO A 181 5.88 -68.59 -23.31
C PRO A 181 4.79 -68.84 -24.36
N GLU A 182 3.74 -69.60 -24.03
CA GLU A 182 2.63 -69.87 -24.95
C GLU A 182 1.73 -68.64 -25.17
N VAL A 183 1.54 -67.80 -24.14
CA VAL A 183 0.64 -66.62 -24.21
C VAL A 183 1.39 -65.38 -24.68
N LEU A 184 2.63 -65.20 -24.23
CA LEU A 184 3.52 -64.12 -24.68
C LEU A 184 4.58 -64.68 -25.62
N THR A 185 4.25 -64.80 -26.90
CA THR A 185 5.26 -65.01 -27.94
C THR A 185 6.29 -63.88 -27.90
N ASP A 186 7.57 -64.20 -28.11
CA ASP A 186 8.68 -63.22 -28.00
C ASP A 186 8.43 -61.93 -28.82
N SER A 187 7.85 -62.06 -30.02
CA SER A 187 7.50 -60.90 -30.85
C SER A 187 6.45 -60.00 -30.18
N ASN A 188 5.40 -60.60 -29.60
CA ASN A 188 4.34 -59.84 -28.93
C ASN A 188 4.85 -59.17 -27.66
N ALA A 189 5.68 -59.86 -26.88
CA ALA A 189 6.31 -59.31 -25.68
C ALA A 189 7.17 -58.08 -26.03
N GLN A 190 7.97 -58.16 -27.09
CA GLN A 190 8.79 -57.04 -27.57
C GLN A 190 7.92 -55.84 -27.99
N PHE A 191 6.84 -56.05 -28.74
CA PHE A 191 5.94 -54.96 -29.12
C PHE A 191 5.25 -54.30 -27.92
N VAL A 192 4.82 -55.10 -26.93
CA VAL A 192 4.21 -54.57 -25.69
C VAL A 192 5.22 -53.76 -24.88
N LEU A 193 6.44 -54.29 -24.70
CA LEU A 193 7.51 -53.57 -23.99
C LEU A 193 7.90 -52.28 -24.70
N LEU A 194 8.01 -52.30 -26.03
CA LEU A 194 8.28 -51.12 -26.84
C LEU A 194 7.17 -50.07 -26.69
N GLY A 195 5.90 -50.50 -26.73
CA GLY A 195 4.75 -49.62 -26.55
C GLY A 195 4.72 -48.97 -25.16
N LEU A 196 4.98 -49.74 -24.10
CA LEU A 196 5.05 -49.22 -22.73
C LEU A 196 6.21 -48.25 -22.55
N ALA A 197 7.39 -48.56 -23.10
CA ALA A 197 8.56 -47.68 -23.07
C ALA A 197 8.33 -46.37 -23.82
N LEU A 198 7.68 -46.43 -25.00
CA LEU A 198 7.32 -45.24 -25.77
C LEU A 198 6.29 -44.38 -25.04
N GLY A 199 5.30 -45.01 -24.40
CA GLY A 199 4.33 -44.32 -23.55
C GLY A 199 5.00 -43.63 -22.36
N LEU A 200 5.92 -44.31 -21.68
CA LEU A 200 6.68 -43.74 -20.55
C LEU A 200 7.52 -42.54 -20.99
N SER A 201 8.21 -42.64 -22.13
CA SER A 201 8.98 -41.54 -22.71
C SER A 201 8.10 -40.35 -23.11
N GLY A 202 6.93 -40.61 -23.70
CA GLY A 202 5.96 -39.58 -24.06
C GLY A 202 5.42 -38.83 -22.84
N ILE A 203 5.10 -39.55 -21.76
CA ILE A 203 4.68 -38.92 -20.49
C ILE A 203 5.83 -38.14 -19.87
N ALA A 204 7.05 -38.70 -19.84
CA ALA A 204 8.22 -38.00 -19.34
C ALA A 204 8.46 -36.69 -20.10
N GLY A 205 8.43 -36.72 -21.43
CA GLY A 205 8.54 -35.52 -22.27
C GLY A 205 7.41 -34.51 -22.02
N ALA A 206 6.17 -34.96 -21.88
CA ALA A 206 5.07 -34.07 -21.54
C ALA A 206 5.24 -33.43 -20.16
N THR A 207 5.73 -34.18 -19.17
CA THR A 207 5.98 -33.66 -17.81
C THR A 207 7.13 -32.67 -17.77
N THR A 208 8.19 -32.86 -18.55
CA THR A 208 9.31 -31.91 -18.62
C THR A 208 8.92 -30.64 -19.34
N MET A 209 8.08 -30.72 -20.39
CA MET A 209 7.57 -29.53 -21.09
C MET A 209 6.63 -28.70 -20.24
N VAL A 210 5.74 -29.35 -19.47
CA VAL A 210 4.76 -28.62 -18.66
C VAL A 210 5.36 -28.14 -17.35
N ASP A 211 6.25 -28.93 -16.75
CA ASP A 211 6.78 -28.82 -15.39
C ASP A 211 5.70 -28.40 -14.37
N PRO A 212 4.69 -29.26 -14.15
CA PRO A 212 3.53 -28.91 -13.33
C PRO A 212 3.90 -28.67 -11.86
N SER A 213 5.01 -29.26 -11.38
CA SER A 213 5.54 -29.09 -10.02
C SER A 213 6.01 -27.67 -9.75
N THR A 214 6.88 -27.13 -10.61
CA THR A 214 7.41 -25.78 -10.42
C THR A 214 6.32 -24.74 -10.62
N LYS A 215 5.46 -24.91 -11.64
CA LYS A 215 4.31 -24.02 -11.89
C LYS A 215 3.34 -23.96 -10.72
N TRP A 216 3.02 -25.11 -10.12
CA TRP A 216 2.20 -25.16 -8.90
C TRP A 216 2.84 -24.36 -7.76
N LEU A 217 4.14 -24.55 -7.53
CA LEU A 217 4.86 -23.89 -6.43
C LEU A 217 4.95 -22.38 -6.65
N VAL A 218 5.21 -21.93 -7.89
CA VAL A 218 5.26 -20.51 -8.23
C VAL A 218 3.89 -19.85 -8.08
N LEU A 219 2.83 -20.42 -8.67
CA LEU A 219 1.47 -19.87 -8.57
C LEU A 219 0.99 -19.76 -7.12
N ARG A 220 1.31 -20.76 -6.30
CA ARG A 220 0.98 -20.73 -4.87
C ARG A 220 1.80 -19.68 -4.12
N GLY A 221 3.09 -19.57 -4.43
CA GLY A 221 3.97 -18.57 -3.84
C GLY A 221 3.53 -17.14 -4.19
N THR A 222 3.13 -16.89 -5.44
CA THR A 222 2.65 -15.58 -5.88
C THR A 222 1.26 -15.25 -5.33
N ALA A 223 0.36 -16.23 -5.18
CA ALA A 223 -0.91 -16.02 -4.48
C ALA A 223 -0.69 -15.58 -3.02
N LEU A 224 0.19 -16.25 -2.29
CA LEU A 224 0.52 -15.87 -0.90
C LEU A 224 1.22 -14.50 -0.81
N ALA A 225 2.11 -14.20 -1.77
CA ALA A 225 2.74 -12.88 -1.85
C ALA A 225 1.70 -11.78 -2.11
N MET A 226 0.78 -12.00 -3.04
CA MET A 226 -0.32 -11.08 -3.36
C MET A 226 -1.23 -10.88 -2.14
N GLU A 227 -1.60 -11.94 -1.43
CA GLU A 227 -2.35 -11.84 -0.17
C GLU A 227 -1.61 -10.99 0.86
N SER A 228 -0.29 -11.18 1.01
CA SER A 228 0.50 -10.38 1.94
C SER A 228 0.55 -8.90 1.56
N GLU A 229 0.63 -8.57 0.27
CA GLU A 229 0.60 -7.20 -0.22
C GLU A 229 -0.78 -6.56 -0.01
N ILE A 230 -1.87 -7.30 -0.26
CA ILE A 230 -3.23 -6.84 0.04
C ILE A 230 -3.34 -6.48 1.53
N TRP A 231 -2.82 -7.31 2.43
CA TRP A 231 -2.85 -7.02 3.86
C TRP A 231 -2.01 -5.79 4.21
N LYS A 232 -0.79 -5.66 3.65
CA LYS A 232 0.07 -4.49 3.89
C LYS A 232 -0.58 -3.20 3.42
N PHE A 233 -1.20 -3.22 2.25
CA PHE A 233 -1.93 -2.07 1.70
C PHE A 233 -3.12 -1.70 2.59
N ARG A 234 -3.90 -2.69 3.03
CA ARG A 234 -5.07 -2.47 3.91
C ARG A 234 -4.70 -1.93 5.28
N THR A 235 -3.60 -2.37 5.87
CA THR A 235 -3.16 -1.92 7.21
C THR A 235 -2.20 -0.73 7.15
N ARG A 236 -1.86 -0.23 5.95
CA ARG A 236 -0.91 0.88 5.73
C ARG A 236 0.43 0.66 6.45
N VAL A 237 0.94 -0.57 6.36
CA VAL A 237 2.23 -0.96 6.96
C VAL A 237 3.31 -1.11 5.88
N GLY A 238 4.57 -0.93 6.29
CA GLY A 238 5.70 -1.06 5.38
C GLY A 238 5.82 0.15 4.45
N GLU A 239 5.88 -0.10 3.15
CA GLU A 239 6.14 0.93 2.14
C GLU A 239 4.92 1.86 1.94
N TYR A 240 3.72 1.33 2.10
CA TYR A 240 2.46 2.08 2.09
C TYR A 240 2.28 3.04 3.28
N HIS A 241 3.22 3.01 4.24
CA HIS A 241 3.26 3.93 5.35
C HIS A 241 3.87 5.25 4.85
N GLY A 242 3.05 6.06 4.18
CA GLY A 242 3.42 7.30 3.49
C GLY A 242 4.80 7.83 3.84
N ARG A 243 5.73 7.76 2.89
CA ARG A 243 7.16 8.07 3.06
C ARG A 243 7.46 9.52 3.45
N SER A 244 6.44 10.33 3.73
CA SER A 244 6.52 11.66 4.37
C SER A 244 7.01 11.56 5.82
N ARG A 245 8.27 11.16 5.99
CA ARG A 245 9.05 11.50 7.19
C ARG A 245 9.42 12.99 7.22
N SER A 246 9.31 13.67 6.10
CA SER A 246 9.41 15.13 6.04
C SER A 246 8.07 15.70 6.48
N GLY A 247 7.94 16.03 7.76
CA GLY A 247 6.71 16.43 8.48
C GLY A 247 6.01 17.72 8.03
N LEU A 248 5.94 17.97 6.73
CA LEU A 248 5.02 18.90 6.12
C LEU A 248 3.77 18.12 5.74
N ASN A 249 2.60 18.63 6.12
CA ASN A 249 1.27 18.08 5.84
C ASN A 249 0.92 18.08 4.34
N ILE A 250 1.86 17.73 3.46
CA ILE A 250 1.57 17.34 2.08
C ILE A 250 0.43 16.33 2.16
N GLY A 251 -0.71 16.73 1.58
CA GLY A 251 -2.03 16.30 1.98
C GLY A 251 -2.19 14.79 2.03
N GLN A 252 -3.01 14.30 2.97
CA GLN A 252 -3.36 12.89 3.11
C GLN A 252 -3.79 12.26 1.77
N THR A 253 -4.45 13.03 0.91
CA THR A 253 -4.86 12.65 -0.44
C THR A 253 -3.68 12.27 -1.35
N GLU A 254 -2.56 12.98 -1.24
CA GLU A 254 -1.37 12.69 -2.03
C GLU A 254 -0.67 11.42 -1.53
N ALA A 255 -0.59 11.25 -0.20
CA ALA A 255 -0.07 10.02 0.39
C ALA A 255 -0.92 8.79 0.02
N GLU A 256 -2.24 8.94 -0.09
CA GLU A 256 -3.14 7.89 -0.57
C GLU A 256 -2.88 7.54 -2.04
N ARG A 257 -2.73 8.54 -2.91
CA ARG A 257 -2.40 8.33 -4.33
C ARG A 257 -1.06 7.62 -4.52
N VAL A 258 -0.04 8.03 -3.78
CA VAL A 258 1.29 7.38 -3.82
C VAL A 258 1.19 5.92 -3.37
N ALA A 259 0.44 5.64 -2.29
CA ALA A 259 0.25 4.27 -1.83
C ALA A 259 -0.53 3.40 -2.83
N GLU A 260 -1.49 3.98 -3.56
CA GLU A 260 -2.23 3.30 -4.62
C GLU A 260 -1.36 2.99 -5.84
N GLN A 261 -0.53 3.94 -6.27
CA GLN A 261 0.42 3.74 -7.35
C GLN A 261 1.41 2.63 -7.00
N GLU A 262 2.00 2.68 -5.79
CA GLU A 262 2.94 1.64 -5.33
C GLU A 262 2.26 0.27 -5.27
N PHE A 263 1.01 0.20 -4.81
CA PHE A 263 0.27 -1.06 -4.78
C PHE A 263 0.00 -1.60 -6.18
N HIS A 264 -0.33 -0.73 -7.14
CA HIS A 264 -0.51 -1.09 -8.54
C HIS A 264 0.79 -1.64 -9.15
N GLU A 265 1.92 -0.96 -8.94
CA GLU A 265 3.25 -1.41 -9.37
C GLU A 265 3.60 -2.79 -8.77
N ARG A 266 3.32 -3.01 -7.49
CA ARG A 266 3.52 -4.31 -6.82
C ARG A 266 2.65 -5.42 -7.41
N ILE A 267 1.39 -5.13 -7.76
CA ILE A 267 0.51 -6.10 -8.45
C ILE A 267 1.11 -6.47 -9.80
N ASN A 268 1.52 -5.48 -10.61
CA ASN A 268 2.08 -5.70 -11.94
C ASN A 268 3.39 -6.51 -11.85
N ALA A 269 4.28 -6.17 -10.92
CA ALA A 269 5.52 -6.92 -10.69
C ALA A 269 5.26 -8.40 -10.31
N LEU A 270 4.22 -8.68 -9.51
CA LEU A 270 3.83 -10.05 -9.18
C LEU A 270 3.22 -10.79 -10.37
N GLN A 271 2.44 -10.10 -11.21
CA GLN A 271 1.92 -10.67 -12.46
C GLN A 271 3.05 -11.01 -13.42
N ASP A 272 4.02 -10.12 -13.59
CA ASP A 272 5.19 -10.34 -14.42
C ASP A 272 6.02 -11.51 -13.95
N LYS A 273 6.16 -11.69 -12.63
CA LYS A 273 6.81 -12.88 -12.06
C LYS A 273 6.08 -14.17 -12.43
N VAL A 274 4.75 -14.17 -12.43
CA VAL A 274 3.95 -15.33 -12.89
C VAL A 274 4.15 -15.55 -14.39
N HIS A 275 4.10 -14.50 -15.21
CA HIS A 275 4.35 -14.60 -16.65
C HIS A 275 5.75 -15.12 -16.96
N GLN A 276 6.77 -14.68 -16.24
CA GLN A 276 8.15 -15.18 -16.35
C GLN A 276 8.24 -16.67 -16.02
N SER A 277 7.57 -17.11 -14.95
CA SER A 277 7.59 -18.51 -14.53
C SER A 277 6.87 -19.49 -15.46
N SER A 278 6.04 -18.98 -16.37
CA SER A 278 5.32 -19.82 -17.33
C SER A 278 6.22 -20.41 -18.41
N GLY A 279 7.50 -20.01 -18.48
CA GLY A 279 8.45 -20.38 -19.52
C GLY A 279 8.17 -19.68 -20.86
N LEU A 280 7.18 -18.77 -20.92
CA LEU A 280 6.86 -18.03 -22.13
C LEU A 280 8.04 -17.16 -22.57
N LYS A 281 8.78 -16.54 -21.64
CA LYS A 281 9.97 -15.72 -21.97
C LYS A 281 11.12 -16.52 -22.60
N ASP A 282 11.21 -17.82 -22.32
CA ASP A 282 12.24 -18.68 -22.91
C ASP A 282 11.86 -19.13 -24.34
N THR A 283 10.61 -18.94 -24.75
CA THR A 283 10.24 -19.15 -26.15
C THR A 283 10.70 -17.97 -26.99
N SER A 284 11.31 -18.24 -28.14
CA SER A 284 11.85 -17.22 -29.05
C SER A 284 10.83 -16.17 -29.50
N PHE A 285 9.54 -16.51 -29.35
CA PHE A 285 8.41 -15.63 -29.66
C PHE A 285 8.28 -14.46 -28.65
N TYR A 286 8.61 -14.67 -27.38
CA TYR A 286 8.56 -13.63 -26.33
C TYR A 286 9.93 -13.19 -25.83
N SER A 287 11.02 -13.85 -26.26
CA SER A 287 12.38 -13.40 -25.96
C SER A 287 12.75 -12.13 -26.75
N ASN A 288 12.09 -11.90 -27.88
CA ASN A 288 12.09 -10.59 -28.51
C ASN A 288 11.13 -9.72 -27.71
N SER A 289 11.68 -8.95 -26.76
CA SER A 289 11.01 -7.77 -26.25
C SER A 289 10.56 -6.97 -27.47
N THR A 290 9.29 -7.06 -27.85
CA THR A 290 8.69 -6.10 -28.75
C THR A 290 8.82 -4.77 -28.04
N ALA A 291 9.81 -4.01 -28.51
CA ALA A 291 10.35 -2.79 -27.95
C ALA A 291 9.35 -1.63 -28.03
N THR A 292 8.16 -1.81 -27.47
CA THR A 292 7.14 -0.78 -27.32
C THR A 292 6.64 -0.68 -25.88
N ASP A 293 7.26 -1.40 -24.92
CA ASP A 293 7.10 -1.05 -23.50
C ASP A 293 8.18 -0.02 -23.15
N ASP A 294 7.82 1.22 -23.46
CA ASP A 294 8.53 2.46 -23.16
C ASP A 294 8.53 2.70 -21.64
N SER A 295 9.33 1.94 -20.92
CA SER A 295 9.89 2.37 -19.64
C SER A 295 11.41 2.43 -19.77
N GLU A 296 11.86 3.34 -20.63
CA GLU A 296 13.15 4.00 -20.48
C GLU A 296 13.07 4.81 -19.16
N GLU A 297 13.38 4.18 -18.03
CA GLU A 297 13.90 4.94 -16.91
C GLU A 297 15.19 5.61 -17.38
N ASP A 298 15.20 6.94 -17.35
CA ASP A 298 16.31 7.83 -17.67
C ASP A 298 17.65 7.37 -17.03
N HIS A 299 18.34 6.47 -17.71
CA HIS A 299 19.78 6.35 -17.67
C HIS A 299 20.33 6.94 -18.96
N LEU A 300 20.16 8.27 -19.08
CA LEU A 300 20.92 9.08 -20.02
C LEU A 300 22.41 8.69 -19.90
N PRO A 301 23.03 8.19 -20.99
CA PRO A 301 24.46 7.92 -20.99
C PRO A 301 25.19 9.24 -20.65
N PRO A 302 26.33 9.18 -19.93
CA PRO A 302 27.08 10.38 -19.59
C PRO A 302 27.38 11.17 -20.86
N VAL A 303 26.84 12.39 -20.93
CA VAL A 303 27.06 13.29 -22.08
C VAL A 303 28.57 13.42 -22.28
N PRO A 304 29.10 13.07 -23.46
CA PRO A 304 30.53 13.16 -23.70
C PRO A 304 30.97 14.63 -23.49
N PRO A 305 32.10 14.88 -22.82
CA PRO A 305 32.53 16.25 -22.46
C PRO A 305 32.71 17.18 -23.67
N SER A 306 32.83 16.62 -24.88
CA SER A 306 32.84 17.37 -26.14
C SER A 306 31.51 18.04 -26.51
N LEU A 307 30.38 17.50 -26.05
CA LEU A 307 29.04 18.05 -26.33
C LEU A 307 28.72 19.24 -25.41
N CYS A 308 29.18 19.19 -24.16
CA CYS A 308 29.02 20.28 -23.20
C CYS A 308 29.82 21.54 -23.64
N ARG A 309 31.01 21.35 -24.22
CA ARG A 309 31.82 22.45 -24.78
C ARG A 309 31.15 23.11 -26.00
N LYS A 310 30.59 22.31 -26.91
CA LYS A 310 29.86 22.82 -28.09
C LYS A 310 28.57 23.55 -27.73
N LEU A 311 27.90 23.14 -26.64
CA LEU A 311 26.71 23.83 -26.12
C LEU A 311 27.07 25.17 -25.46
N CYS A 312 28.15 25.25 -24.69
CA CYS A 312 28.64 26.53 -24.15
C CYS A 312 29.11 27.50 -25.25
N GLU A 313 29.78 27.01 -26.30
CA GLU A 313 30.16 27.83 -27.46
C GLU A 313 28.93 28.32 -28.26
N ARG A 314 27.88 27.50 -28.40
CA ARG A 314 26.64 27.91 -29.08
C ARG A 314 25.77 28.88 -28.28
N LEU A 315 25.84 28.84 -26.95
CA LEU A 315 25.04 29.70 -26.08
C LEU A 315 25.69 31.07 -25.82
N GLY A 316 26.86 31.36 -26.43
CA GLY A 316 27.48 32.68 -26.36
C GLY A 316 27.86 33.11 -24.93
N LEU A 317 28.02 32.15 -24.02
CA LEU A 317 28.51 32.42 -22.66
C LEU A 317 30.01 32.68 -22.73
N ALA A 318 30.35 33.91 -23.12
CA ALA A 318 31.70 34.42 -23.14
C ALA A 318 32.31 34.32 -21.73
N SER A 319 33.44 33.62 -21.63
CA SER A 319 34.25 33.62 -20.43
C SER A 319 34.83 35.03 -20.22
N PRO A 320 34.81 35.60 -19.01
CA PRO A 320 35.38 36.92 -18.76
C PRO A 320 36.89 36.92 -19.04
N GLU A 321 37.34 38.00 -19.68
CA GLU A 321 38.74 38.30 -19.99
C GLU A 321 39.63 38.15 -18.74
N GLN A 322 40.74 37.43 -18.91
CA GLN A 322 41.74 37.20 -17.89
C GLN A 322 42.92 38.14 -18.17
N GLU A 323 43.21 39.03 -17.21
CA GLU A 323 44.39 39.92 -17.26
C GLU A 323 45.71 39.14 -17.35
N PRO A 324 46.74 39.66 -18.03
CA PRO A 324 48.01 38.98 -18.20
C PRO A 324 48.94 39.25 -17.01
N GLY A 325 49.30 38.22 -16.24
CA GLY A 325 50.45 38.35 -15.33
C GLY A 325 50.60 37.29 -14.25
N ARG A 326 51.16 36.12 -14.60
CA ARG A 326 52.18 35.37 -13.82
C ARG A 326 52.49 34.01 -14.47
N PRO A 327 53.77 33.60 -14.58
CA PRO A 327 54.13 32.24 -14.95
C PRO A 327 54.15 31.37 -13.68
N GLY A 328 53.39 30.28 -13.69
CA GLY A 328 53.37 29.32 -12.60
C GLY A 328 52.56 28.09 -13.00
N GLU A 329 53.23 26.96 -13.05
CA GLU A 329 52.75 25.64 -13.47
C GLU A 329 51.53 25.16 -12.65
N GLY A 330 50.60 24.45 -13.30
CA GLY A 330 49.63 23.60 -12.60
C GLY A 330 48.25 23.49 -13.26
N GLY A 331 48.01 22.38 -13.95
CA GLY A 331 46.76 21.86 -14.52
C GLY A 331 45.43 22.59 -14.24
N GLY A 332 44.90 23.25 -15.27
CA GLY A 332 43.54 23.80 -15.29
C GLY A 332 42.49 22.73 -15.57
N GLY A 333 41.79 22.27 -14.52
CA GLY A 333 40.53 21.53 -14.62
C GLY A 333 39.33 22.48 -14.59
N CYS A 334 38.40 22.33 -15.54
CA CYS A 334 37.18 23.13 -15.62
C CYS A 334 36.22 22.83 -14.44
N CYS A 335 35.71 23.87 -13.78
CA CYS A 335 35.00 23.81 -12.48
C CYS A 335 33.59 23.15 -12.47
N CYS A 336 33.12 22.51 -13.55
CA CYS A 336 31.74 21.99 -13.59
C CYS A 336 31.56 20.47 -13.34
N CYS A 337 32.62 19.68 -13.12
CA CYS A 337 32.48 18.20 -13.01
C CYS A 337 33.06 17.54 -11.75
N SER A 338 33.50 18.29 -10.73
CA SER A 338 34.14 17.67 -9.56
C SER A 338 33.23 17.62 -8.33
N ARG A 339 32.22 16.73 -8.34
CA ARG A 339 31.51 16.30 -7.12
C ARG A 339 30.72 15.01 -7.30
N ARG A 340 31.40 13.85 -7.24
CA ARG A 340 30.81 12.56 -6.80
C ARG A 340 31.89 11.48 -6.66
N ASN A 341 32.51 11.43 -5.50
CA ASN A 341 32.90 10.18 -4.84
C ASN A 341 33.49 10.53 -3.47
N ASN A 342 32.66 10.47 -2.43
CA ASN A 342 33.17 10.22 -1.09
C ASN A 342 32.12 9.47 -0.26
N LYS A 343 32.57 8.32 0.29
CA LYS A 343 31.89 7.52 1.31
C LYS A 343 31.49 8.42 2.48
N VAL A 344 30.28 8.23 3.03
CA VAL A 344 29.84 8.88 4.27
C VAL A 344 29.55 7.79 5.31
N GLN A 345 30.41 7.73 6.34
CA GLN A 345 29.97 7.54 7.73
C GLN A 345 29.51 8.90 8.29
N PRO A 346 28.62 8.94 9.30
CA PRO A 346 27.84 10.14 9.60
C PRO A 346 28.50 11.05 10.63
N VAL A 347 28.01 12.30 10.63
CA VAL A 347 28.01 13.36 11.67
C VAL A 347 28.73 14.63 11.20
N ALA A 348 27.93 15.66 10.89
CA ALA A 348 28.00 17.03 11.44
C ALA A 348 27.22 18.01 10.55
N GLN A 349 26.38 18.81 11.19
CA GLN A 349 25.57 19.88 10.62
C GLN A 349 26.43 21.07 10.18
N THR A 350 26.08 21.73 9.06
CA THR A 350 26.20 23.19 8.90
C THR A 350 25.28 23.75 7.80
N LYS A 351 24.30 24.51 8.25
CA LYS A 351 23.73 25.81 7.82
C LYS A 351 24.29 26.52 6.57
N LEU A 352 23.40 26.97 5.66
CA LEU A 352 23.22 28.34 5.10
C LEU A 352 22.24 28.29 3.90
N GLU A 353 21.08 28.98 4.00
CA GLU A 353 20.68 30.19 3.22
C GLU A 353 20.72 29.98 1.69
N GLY A 354 19.66 30.11 0.89
CA GLY A 354 18.42 30.88 1.01
C GLY A 354 18.36 31.86 -0.16
N GLN A 355 17.57 31.59 -1.22
CA GLN A 355 17.11 32.63 -2.15
C GLN A 355 15.72 32.30 -2.70
N ARG A 356 14.85 33.31 -2.51
CA ARG A 356 13.42 33.41 -2.76
C ARG A 356 13.20 33.83 -4.22
N LYS A 357 12.16 33.30 -4.87
CA LYS A 357 11.49 33.98 -5.99
C LYS A 357 9.99 33.89 -5.77
N ASP A 358 9.38 35.06 -5.68
CA ASP A 358 7.95 35.29 -5.51
C ASP A 358 7.23 35.04 -6.84
N ALA A 359 6.12 34.31 -6.80
CA ALA A 359 5.14 34.25 -7.88
C ALA A 359 3.74 34.44 -7.28
N ALA A 360 3.07 35.48 -7.75
CA ALA A 360 1.75 35.92 -7.34
C ALA A 360 0.67 34.90 -7.71
N GLN A 361 -0.33 34.76 -6.83
CA GLN A 361 -1.47 33.88 -6.98
C GLN A 361 -2.73 34.75 -7.07
N GLU A 362 -3.51 34.57 -8.13
CA GLU A 362 -4.81 35.24 -8.36
C GLU A 362 -5.91 34.62 -7.47
N PRO A 363 -6.93 35.40 -7.07
CA PRO A 363 -7.99 34.93 -6.18
C PRO A 363 -9.09 34.16 -6.92
N ILE A 364 -9.33 32.92 -6.50
CA ILE A 364 -10.52 32.13 -6.89
C ILE A 364 -11.66 32.43 -5.90
N THR A 365 -12.81 32.83 -6.44
CA THR A 365 -14.06 33.10 -5.71
C THR A 365 -14.76 31.82 -5.26
N PRO A 366 -15.51 31.84 -4.14
CA PRO A 366 -16.22 30.68 -3.63
C PRO A 366 -17.56 30.46 -4.36
N ILE A 367 -17.81 29.22 -4.76
CA ILE A 367 -19.10 28.73 -5.28
C ILE A 367 -19.96 28.30 -4.09
N THR A 368 -21.16 28.86 -4.00
CA THR A 368 -22.23 28.49 -3.05
C THR A 368 -22.94 27.21 -3.49
N PRO A 369 -23.46 26.38 -2.56
CA PRO A 369 -24.27 25.22 -2.91
C PRO A 369 -25.74 25.63 -3.12
N ASP A 370 -26.28 25.35 -4.30
CA ASP A 370 -27.72 25.45 -4.56
C ASP A 370 -28.42 24.13 -4.22
N ASP A 371 -29.42 24.26 -3.35
CA ASP A 371 -30.49 23.30 -3.12
C ASP A 371 -31.43 23.24 -4.33
N GLY A 372 -31.74 22.04 -4.82
CA GLY A 372 -32.65 21.85 -5.95
C GLY A 372 -33.30 20.47 -5.95
N THR A 373 -34.50 20.41 -5.41
CA THR A 373 -35.36 19.22 -5.28
C THR A 373 -36.20 18.99 -6.55
N SER A 374 -36.48 17.70 -6.85
CA SER A 374 -37.67 17.17 -7.59
C SER A 374 -37.51 16.86 -9.11
N PRO A 375 -38.46 16.15 -9.76
CA PRO A 375 -38.66 14.69 -9.69
C PRO A 375 -38.90 14.00 -11.07
N GLY A 376 -38.86 12.65 -11.11
CA GLY A 376 -39.77 11.78 -11.88
C GLY A 376 -39.61 11.60 -13.41
N CYS A 377 -39.47 10.34 -13.85
CA CYS A 377 -40.18 9.67 -14.97
C CYS A 377 -39.52 8.29 -15.27
N CYS A 378 -40.21 7.17 -15.03
CA CYS A 378 -40.94 6.32 -16.01
C CYS A 378 -40.02 5.65 -17.07
N SER A 379 -39.79 4.33 -17.05
CA SER A 379 -40.67 3.20 -17.44
C SER A 379 -40.33 2.66 -18.85
N ALA A 380 -39.91 1.38 -18.93
CA ALA A 380 -39.93 0.43 -20.09
C ALA A 380 -38.73 -0.55 -19.90
N LEU A 381 -38.81 -1.88 -19.93
CA LEU A 381 -39.65 -2.80 -20.68
C LEU A 381 -39.83 -4.12 -19.90
N SER A 382 -41.07 -4.58 -19.86
CA SER A 382 -41.47 -5.96 -19.58
C SER A 382 -41.88 -6.62 -20.91
N CYS A 383 -41.30 -7.76 -21.28
CA CYS A 383 -41.89 -8.70 -22.24
C CYS A 383 -41.16 -10.05 -22.18
N CYS A 384 -41.76 -11.06 -21.55
CA CYS A 384 -42.13 -12.29 -22.23
C CYS A 384 -42.90 -13.22 -21.30
N ARG A 385 -44.07 -13.61 -21.81
CA ARG A 385 -45.17 -14.31 -21.16
C ARG A 385 -45.02 -15.82 -21.40
N SER A 386 -45.58 -16.55 -20.44
CA SER A 386 -45.90 -17.98 -20.43
C SER A 386 -46.69 -18.49 -21.67
N SER A 387 -46.38 -19.71 -22.12
CA SER A 387 -47.33 -20.74 -22.61
C SER A 387 -46.58 -22.09 -22.56
N SER A 388 -46.95 -23.15 -21.83
CA SER A 388 -48.17 -23.99 -21.80
C SER A 388 -48.40 -24.86 -23.04
N GLY A 389 -47.79 -26.06 -23.04
CA GLY A 389 -48.40 -27.36 -23.38
C GLY A 389 -48.67 -27.73 -24.84
N LYS A 390 -48.09 -28.86 -25.29
CA LYS A 390 -48.81 -29.97 -25.96
C LYS A 390 -47.92 -31.18 -26.22
N ARG A 391 -48.52 -32.37 -26.04
CA ARG A 391 -48.04 -33.71 -26.43
C ARG A 391 -48.31 -33.99 -27.92
N MET A 392 -47.51 -34.89 -28.48
CA MET A 392 -47.71 -35.86 -29.60
C MET A 392 -46.31 -36.08 -30.22
N ASP A 393 -45.91 -37.18 -30.85
CA ASP A 393 -46.20 -38.62 -30.86
C ASP A 393 -45.03 -39.22 -31.71
N ASP A 394 -44.86 -40.54 -31.70
CA ASP A 394 -43.76 -41.32 -32.31
C ASP A 394 -43.48 -41.07 -33.82
N ASP A 395 -42.20 -41.13 -34.22
CA ASP A 395 -41.78 -41.73 -35.52
C ASP A 395 -40.30 -42.19 -35.49
N PRO A 396 -39.98 -43.45 -35.86
CA PRO A 396 -38.62 -43.98 -35.91
C PRO A 396 -38.08 -44.05 -37.35
N GLY A 397 -37.02 -43.31 -37.69
CA GLY A 397 -36.49 -43.37 -39.05
C GLY A 397 -35.12 -42.73 -39.28
N ARG A 398 -34.08 -43.57 -39.26
CA ARG A 398 -32.82 -43.51 -40.06
C ARG A 398 -32.33 -42.12 -40.54
N ARG A 399 -31.05 -41.83 -40.28
CA ARG A 399 -29.93 -42.11 -41.21
C ARG A 399 -28.57 -41.82 -40.56
N ARG A 400 -27.63 -42.71 -40.85
CA ARG A 400 -26.21 -42.64 -40.50
C ARG A 400 -25.53 -41.58 -41.36
N CYS A 401 -24.74 -40.71 -40.75
CA CYS A 401 -23.60 -40.05 -41.42
C CYS A 401 -22.40 -40.19 -40.49
N GLY A 402 -21.36 -40.84 -41.00
CA GLY A 402 -20.14 -41.16 -40.26
C GLY A 402 -19.34 -39.93 -39.88
N TRP A 403 -18.88 -39.90 -38.64
CA TRP A 403 -17.86 -39.01 -38.13
C TRP A 403 -16.87 -39.87 -37.34
N LEU A 404 -15.70 -40.11 -37.93
CA LEU A 404 -14.50 -40.46 -37.18
C LEU A 404 -13.47 -39.36 -37.44
N PHE A 405 -12.90 -38.84 -36.34
CA PHE A 405 -11.80 -37.88 -36.29
C PHE A 405 -12.06 -36.45 -36.74
N CYS A 406 -12.81 -35.65 -35.95
CA CYS A 406 -12.47 -34.24 -35.67
C CYS A 406 -13.40 -33.58 -34.62
N CYS A 407 -13.40 -34.03 -33.36
CA CYS A 407 -13.83 -33.18 -32.22
C CYS A 407 -13.67 -33.92 -30.89
N PHE A 408 -12.59 -33.63 -30.15
CA PHE A 408 -12.52 -34.01 -28.73
C PHE A 408 -12.14 -32.84 -27.82
N ARG A 409 -12.31 -31.58 -28.26
CA ARG A 409 -11.90 -30.42 -27.45
C ARG A 409 -12.91 -29.27 -27.30
N CYS A 410 -14.17 -29.41 -27.74
CA CYS A 410 -15.13 -28.30 -27.59
C CYS A 410 -16.57 -28.64 -27.16
N CYS A 411 -16.89 -29.89 -26.83
CA CYS A 411 -18.24 -30.21 -26.34
C CYS A 411 -18.23 -31.31 -25.29
N ARG A 412 -17.99 -30.91 -24.04
CA ARG A 412 -18.46 -31.66 -22.86
C ARG A 412 -19.23 -30.69 -21.95
N SER A 413 -20.36 -30.24 -22.47
CA SER A 413 -21.48 -29.74 -21.67
C SER A 413 -22.39 -30.94 -21.41
N THR A 414 -22.58 -31.27 -20.13
CA THR A 414 -23.79 -31.83 -19.48
C THR A 414 -23.42 -32.69 -18.27
N GLU A 415 -22.93 -32.02 -17.23
CA GLU A 415 -23.58 -32.16 -15.92
C GLU A 415 -23.36 -30.84 -15.21
N GLU A 416 -24.41 -30.03 -15.19
CA GLU A 416 -24.48 -28.73 -14.55
C GLU A 416 -24.44 -28.93 -13.02
N LYS A 417 -23.30 -29.38 -12.51
CA LYS A 417 -22.90 -28.98 -11.17
C LYS A 417 -22.62 -27.51 -11.31
N ARG A 418 -23.65 -26.69 -11.02
CA ARG A 418 -23.48 -25.28 -10.67
C ARG A 418 -22.24 -25.24 -9.80
N ALA A 419 -21.13 -24.76 -10.37
CA ALA A 419 -20.00 -24.38 -9.57
C ALA A 419 -20.59 -23.39 -8.58
N SER A 420 -20.73 -23.82 -7.33
CA SER A 420 -21.10 -22.90 -6.27
C SER A 420 -19.90 -21.97 -6.18
N LEU A 421 -19.94 -20.90 -6.98
CA LEU A 421 -19.16 -19.69 -6.77
C LEU A 421 -19.28 -19.43 -5.28
N TYR A 422 -18.22 -19.78 -4.56
CA TYR A 422 -18.18 -19.75 -3.11
C TYR A 422 -18.10 -18.27 -2.77
N ARG A 423 -19.26 -17.60 -2.73
CA ARG A 423 -19.36 -16.24 -2.24
C ARG A 423 -18.75 -16.25 -0.85
N HIS A 424 -17.63 -15.57 -0.68
CA HIS A 424 -17.03 -15.35 0.63
C HIS A 424 -18.14 -14.90 1.60
N GLY A 425 -18.42 -15.73 2.61
CA GLY A 425 -19.47 -15.49 3.61
C GLY A 425 -20.67 -16.45 3.61
N GLN A 426 -20.84 -17.33 2.61
CA GLN A 426 -21.87 -18.37 2.69
C GLN A 426 -21.31 -19.66 3.31
N TYR A 427 -21.37 -19.75 4.64
CA TYR A 427 -21.17 -21.04 5.31
C TYR A 427 -22.26 -22.01 4.81
N ARG A 428 -21.84 -23.18 4.34
CA ARG A 428 -22.73 -24.31 4.06
C ARG A 428 -23.39 -24.66 5.39
N SER A 429 -24.59 -24.15 5.63
CA SER A 429 -25.29 -24.34 6.89
C SER A 429 -25.47 -25.83 7.10
N VAL A 430 -24.89 -26.33 8.18
CA VAL A 430 -25.26 -27.63 8.73
C VAL A 430 -26.76 -27.55 8.98
N ARG A 431 -27.51 -28.54 8.51
CA ARG A 431 -28.98 -28.58 8.40
C ARG A 431 -29.76 -28.51 9.73
N HIS A 432 -29.21 -27.95 10.80
CA HIS A 432 -29.88 -27.87 12.09
C HIS A 432 -30.01 -26.44 12.61
N MET A 433 -31.27 -26.08 12.82
CA MET A 433 -31.81 -24.87 13.44
C MET A 433 -31.65 -23.58 12.62
N ARG A 434 -32.77 -23.12 12.04
CA ARG A 434 -32.90 -21.72 11.62
C ARG A 434 -32.69 -20.87 12.89
N PRO A 435 -31.67 -19.99 12.95
CA PRO A 435 -31.51 -19.09 14.08
C PRO A 435 -32.78 -18.22 14.20
N LYS A 436 -33.18 -17.91 15.43
CA LYS A 436 -34.29 -16.99 15.67
C LYS A 436 -33.98 -15.66 14.93
N PRO A 437 -34.97 -15.01 14.29
CA PRO A 437 -34.73 -13.85 13.43
C PRO A 437 -34.05 -12.65 14.11
N SER A 438 -33.99 -12.61 15.44
CA SER A 438 -33.24 -11.62 16.22
C SER A 438 -31.73 -11.91 16.37
N GLU A 439 -31.21 -13.01 15.83
CA GLU A 439 -29.83 -13.48 16.05
C GLU A 439 -29.04 -13.62 14.73
N VAL A 440 -29.52 -13.01 13.65
CA VAL A 440 -28.83 -13.02 12.34
C VAL A 440 -27.86 -11.84 12.29
N ASP A 441 -26.55 -12.13 12.36
CA ASP A 441 -25.51 -11.13 12.13
C ASP A 441 -25.59 -10.64 10.69
N ASN A 442 -25.82 -9.34 10.53
CA ASN A 442 -25.95 -8.71 9.22
C ASN A 442 -24.59 -8.31 8.63
N PHE A 443 -23.47 -8.63 9.28
CA PHE A 443 -22.07 -8.37 8.90
C PHE A 443 -21.68 -6.90 8.64
N HIS A 444 -22.66 -6.02 8.46
CA HIS A 444 -22.50 -4.65 8.00
C HIS A 444 -22.88 -3.62 9.06
N SER A 445 -23.70 -3.97 10.06
CA SER A 445 -23.99 -3.05 11.16
C SER A 445 -22.91 -3.08 12.24
N PRO A 446 -22.64 -1.95 12.91
CA PRO A 446 -21.88 -1.93 14.15
C PRO A 446 -22.57 -2.86 15.16
N ALA A 447 -21.86 -3.88 15.62
CA ALA A 447 -22.34 -4.81 16.63
C ALA A 447 -21.77 -4.41 17.99
N ASP A 448 -22.58 -4.55 19.05
CA ASP A 448 -22.04 -4.49 20.41
C ASP A 448 -20.92 -5.53 20.60
N THR A 449 -19.97 -5.24 21.47
CA THR A 449 -18.73 -6.01 21.62
C THR A 449 -19.03 -7.50 21.89
N SER A 450 -20.03 -7.77 22.73
CA SER A 450 -20.47 -9.13 23.05
C SER A 450 -21.04 -9.87 21.82
N HIS A 451 -21.80 -9.17 20.98
CA HIS A 451 -22.34 -9.73 19.74
C HIS A 451 -21.26 -9.93 18.68
N TYR A 452 -20.30 -9.00 18.56
CA TYR A 452 -19.17 -9.14 17.63
C TYR A 452 -18.32 -10.37 17.97
N ILE A 453 -18.01 -10.57 19.25
CA ILE A 453 -17.26 -11.75 19.72
C ILE A 453 -18.03 -13.03 19.38
N ARG A 454 -19.32 -13.08 19.75
CA ARG A 454 -20.13 -14.29 19.60
C ARG A 454 -20.38 -14.66 18.14
N HIS A 455 -20.67 -13.69 17.28
CA HIS A 455 -21.08 -13.96 15.90
C HIS A 455 -19.93 -13.99 14.90
N ARG A 456 -18.82 -13.30 15.17
CA ARG A 456 -17.69 -13.21 14.21
C ARG A 456 -16.44 -13.90 14.72
N LEU A 457 -16.00 -13.59 15.95
CA LEU A 457 -14.74 -14.15 16.46
C LEU A 457 -14.85 -15.63 16.84
N VAL A 458 -15.93 -16.06 17.51
CA VAL A 458 -16.07 -17.46 17.94
C VAL A 458 -16.13 -18.44 16.76
N PRO A 459 -16.92 -18.21 15.69
CA PRO A 459 -16.90 -19.11 14.53
C PRO A 459 -15.54 -19.16 13.83
N GLN A 460 -14.85 -18.02 13.75
CA GLN A 460 -13.53 -17.94 13.15
C GLN A 460 -12.48 -18.68 13.99
N LEU A 461 -12.52 -18.52 15.31
CA LEU A 461 -11.69 -19.28 16.26
C LEU A 461 -11.92 -20.79 16.12
N GLN A 462 -13.18 -21.24 16.12
CA GLN A 462 -13.54 -22.65 15.95
C GLN A 462 -13.06 -23.21 14.61
N PHE A 463 -13.13 -22.42 13.55
CA PHE A 463 -12.63 -22.79 12.23
C PHE A 463 -11.12 -23.04 12.24
N TYR A 464 -10.34 -22.18 12.90
CA TYR A 464 -8.90 -22.37 13.05
C TYR A 464 -8.57 -23.54 13.98
N GLN A 465 -9.24 -23.66 15.13
CA GLN A 465 -9.04 -24.76 16.07
C GLN A 465 -9.27 -26.13 15.43
N ARG A 466 -10.26 -26.28 14.54
CA ARG A 466 -10.51 -27.53 13.81
C ARG A 466 -9.43 -27.90 12.80
N ARG A 467 -8.60 -26.94 12.38
CA ARG A 467 -7.53 -27.14 11.39
C ARG A 467 -6.15 -27.32 12.03
N ILE A 468 -6.03 -27.06 13.33
CA ILE A 468 -4.82 -27.37 14.08
C ILE A 468 -4.71 -28.90 14.14
N PRO A 469 -3.65 -29.51 13.58
CA PRO A 469 -3.48 -30.95 13.60
C PRO A 469 -3.40 -31.45 15.05
N ALA A 470 -4.06 -32.57 15.37
CA ALA A 470 -4.12 -33.08 16.75
C ALA A 470 -2.73 -33.31 17.39
N TYR A 471 -1.69 -33.53 16.59
CA TYR A 471 -0.33 -33.72 17.07
C TYR A 471 0.35 -32.44 17.58
N SER A 472 -0.14 -31.24 17.27
CA SER A 472 0.45 -29.99 17.78
C SER A 472 -0.11 -29.55 19.14
N ILE A 473 -1.08 -30.29 19.70
CA ILE A 473 -1.66 -30.02 21.03
C ILE A 473 -0.84 -30.69 22.16
N TRP A 474 0.00 -31.67 21.82
CA TRP A 474 0.80 -32.46 22.78
C TRP A 474 2.28 -32.01 22.88
N ARG A 475 2.61 -30.84 22.33
CA ARG A 475 3.89 -30.15 22.48
C ARG A 475 3.66 -28.87 23.26
#